data_AF-A0A9E5A215-F1
#
_entry.id   AF-A0A9E5A215-F1
#
_cell.length_a   1.000
_cell.length_b   1.000
_cell.length_c   1.000
_cell.angle_alpha   90.00
_cell.angle_beta   90.00
_cell.angle_gamma   90.00
#
_symmetry.space_group_name_H-M   'P 1'
#
loop_
_entity.id
_entity.type
_entity.pdbx_description
1 polymer ?
#
loop_
_entity_poly.entity_id
_entity_poly.type
_entity_poly.pdbx_seq_one_letter_code
_entity_poly.pdbx_strand_id
1 'polypeptide(L)'
;MLELAKISKWAFFALAYVPLIVFMCIRFASLDPYVFLSIGLCAVFIVLILCIVNYVIDEFEDSNHQIEHFSVVESKNSEFLAFIIVYLVPFFGFTPDTRLFIALIVFFIFLGFIYIKTPLFCINPLLNLIWGYNIYEINIKKGKAVYKAFLLTKQELPLGHNARDVKRISNEVYWGEFKLPKKS
;
A
#
# COMPACT_ATOMS: atom_id res chain seq x y z
N MET A 1 5.20 -17.83 4.91
CA MET A 1 5.87 -16.51 4.97
C MET A 1 6.35 -16.00 3.61
N LEU A 2 7.22 -16.70 2.88
CA LEU A 2 7.74 -16.19 1.60
C LEU A 2 6.64 -15.95 0.54
N GLU A 3 5.68 -16.87 0.42
CA GLU A 3 4.55 -16.72 -0.52
C GLU A 3 3.60 -15.60 -0.12
N LEU A 4 3.29 -15.47 1.18
CA LEU A 4 2.48 -14.37 1.71
C LEU A 4 3.12 -13.00 1.43
N ALA A 5 4.43 -12.88 1.58
CA ALA A 5 5.17 -11.66 1.28
C ALA A 5 5.17 -11.31 -0.21
N LYS A 6 5.06 -12.29 -1.11
CA LYS A 6 4.88 -12.03 -2.55
C LYS A 6 3.46 -11.57 -2.85
N ILE A 7 2.47 -12.26 -2.30
CA ILE A 7 1.04 -11.93 -2.48
C ILE A 7 0.75 -10.52 -1.96
N SER A 8 1.28 -10.15 -0.79
CA SER A 8 1.06 -8.81 -0.22
C SER A 8 1.63 -7.69 -1.08
N LYS A 9 2.80 -7.89 -1.72
CA LYS A 9 3.37 -6.93 -2.68
C LYS A 9 2.42 -6.67 -3.84
N TRP A 10 1.89 -7.75 -4.44
CA TRP A 10 0.95 -7.64 -5.55
C TRP A 10 -0.40 -7.07 -5.12
N ALA A 11 -0.91 -7.45 -3.94
CA ALA A 11 -2.17 -6.96 -3.40
C ALA A 11 -2.10 -5.45 -3.10
N PHE A 12 -1.06 -4.99 -2.40
CA PHE A 12 -0.89 -3.57 -2.08
C PHE A 12 -0.53 -2.74 -3.30
N PHE A 13 0.17 -3.32 -4.29
CA PHE A 13 0.33 -2.72 -5.61
C PHE A 13 -1.03 -2.52 -6.28
N ALA A 14 -1.84 -3.57 -6.44
CA ALA A 14 -3.15 -3.48 -7.08
C ALA A 14 -4.07 -2.47 -6.37
N LEU A 15 -4.03 -2.46 -5.02
CA LEU A 15 -4.76 -1.49 -4.21
C LEU A 15 -4.38 -0.05 -4.57
N ALA A 16 -3.11 0.27 -4.77
CA ALA A 16 -2.65 1.62 -5.10
C ALA A 16 -3.28 2.20 -6.38
N TYR A 17 -3.77 1.33 -7.29
CA TYR A 17 -4.39 1.73 -8.55
C TYR A 17 -5.91 1.63 -8.55
N VAL A 18 -6.55 1.27 -7.44
CA VAL A 18 -8.02 1.37 -7.31
C VAL A 18 -8.53 2.78 -7.66
N PRO A 19 -7.92 3.89 -7.21
CA PRO A 19 -8.37 5.24 -7.57
C PRO A 19 -8.28 5.49 -9.08
N LEU A 20 -7.24 4.95 -9.72
CA LEU A 20 -7.06 5.03 -11.16
C LEU A 20 -8.19 4.29 -11.88
N ILE A 21 -8.48 3.04 -11.49
CA ILE A 21 -9.55 2.25 -12.10
C ILE A 21 -10.89 3.00 -12.01
N VAL A 22 -11.22 3.54 -10.81
CA VAL A 22 -12.43 4.34 -10.61
C VAL A 22 -12.45 5.57 -11.51
N PHE A 23 -11.33 6.30 -11.60
CA PHE A 23 -11.22 7.46 -12.48
C PHE A 23 -11.44 7.09 -13.95
N MET A 24 -10.85 5.99 -14.41
CA MET A 24 -11.03 5.50 -15.78
C MET A 24 -12.49 5.10 -16.03
N CYS A 25 -13.15 4.40 -15.10
CA CYS A 25 -14.57 4.08 -15.21
C CYS A 25 -15.40 5.34 -15.45
N ILE A 26 -15.17 6.41 -14.69
CA ILE A 26 -15.91 7.67 -14.82
C ILE A 26 -15.64 8.32 -16.18
N ARG A 27 -14.38 8.37 -16.63
CA ARG A 27 -14.02 9.04 -17.90
C ARG A 27 -14.50 8.30 -19.14
N PHE A 28 -14.40 6.97 -19.14
CA PHE A 28 -14.84 6.12 -20.25
C PHE A 28 -16.34 5.80 -20.19
N ALA A 29 -17.04 6.21 -19.11
CA ALA A 29 -18.47 5.94 -18.98
C ALA A 29 -19.32 6.55 -20.12
N SER A 30 -18.84 7.64 -20.71
CA SER A 30 -19.56 8.37 -21.75
C SER A 30 -19.35 7.83 -23.17
N LEU A 31 -18.45 6.86 -23.37
CA LEU A 31 -17.98 6.45 -24.69
C LEU A 31 -18.60 5.13 -25.19
N ASP A 32 -19.19 4.32 -24.31
CA ASP A 32 -19.49 2.92 -24.62
C ASP A 32 -20.97 2.57 -24.34
N PRO A 33 -21.72 2.01 -25.31
CA PRO A 33 -23.09 1.52 -25.06
C PRO A 33 -23.18 0.40 -24.01
N TYR A 34 -22.07 -0.29 -23.72
CA TYR A 34 -22.01 -1.35 -22.70
C TYR A 34 -21.54 -0.85 -21.32
N VAL A 35 -21.65 0.46 -21.06
CA VAL A 35 -21.05 1.10 -19.90
C VAL A 35 -21.35 0.42 -18.56
N PHE A 36 -22.60 -0.01 -18.37
CA PHE A 36 -23.03 -0.63 -17.12
C PHE A 36 -22.33 -1.97 -16.87
N LEU A 37 -22.08 -2.74 -17.93
CA LEU A 37 -21.34 -3.99 -17.85
C LEU A 37 -19.87 -3.71 -17.49
N SER A 38 -19.24 -2.73 -18.15
CA SER A 38 -17.85 -2.35 -17.89
C SER A 38 -17.65 -1.83 -16.47
N ILE A 39 -18.56 -1.00 -15.97
CA ILE A 39 -18.57 -0.53 -14.57
C ILE A 39 -18.75 -1.71 -13.62
N GLY A 40 -19.68 -2.63 -13.91
CA GLY A 40 -19.91 -3.82 -13.11
C GLY A 40 -18.66 -4.70 -12.99
N LEU A 41 -17.95 -4.94 -14.09
CA LEU A 41 -16.69 -5.69 -14.10
C LEU A 41 -15.60 -5.00 -13.28
N CYS A 42 -15.48 -3.68 -13.40
CA CYS A 42 -14.51 -2.92 -12.60
C CYS A 42 -14.85 -2.96 -11.11
N ALA A 43 -16.13 -2.86 -10.75
CA ALA A 43 -16.58 -3.00 -9.36
C ALA A 43 -16.25 -4.39 -8.79
N VAL A 44 -16.51 -5.46 -9.55
CA VAL A 44 -16.13 -6.83 -9.16
C VAL A 44 -14.61 -6.94 -8.96
N PHE A 45 -13.83 -6.35 -9.86
CA PHE A 45 -12.36 -6.37 -9.76
C PHE A 45 -11.85 -5.62 -8.53
N ILE A 46 -12.43 -4.45 -8.22
CA ILE A 46 -12.10 -3.68 -7.01
C ILE A 46 -12.47 -4.50 -5.76
N VAL A 47 -13.67 -5.09 -5.71
CA VAL A 47 -14.09 -5.93 -4.57
C VAL A 47 -13.13 -7.09 -4.38
N LEU A 48 -12.70 -7.76 -5.46
CA LEU A 48 -11.72 -8.84 -5.39
C LEU A 48 -10.38 -8.36 -4.80
N ILE A 49 -9.88 -7.20 -5.23
CA ILE A 49 -8.66 -6.60 -4.66
C ILE A 49 -8.83 -6.36 -3.16
N LEU A 50 -9.96 -5.76 -2.74
CA LEU A 50 -10.24 -5.51 -1.32
C LEU A 50 -10.31 -6.80 -0.51
N CYS A 51 -10.94 -7.85 -1.04
CA CYS A 51 -10.98 -9.17 -0.41
C CYS A 51 -9.57 -9.78 -0.24
N ILE A 52 -8.72 -9.70 -1.26
CA ILE A 52 -7.35 -10.21 -1.19
C ILE A 52 -6.54 -9.40 -0.17
N VAL A 53 -6.71 -8.08 -0.13
CA VAL A 53 -6.03 -7.22 0.86
C VAL A 53 -6.48 -7.55 2.28
N ASN A 54 -7.78 -7.73 2.52
CA ASN A 54 -8.29 -8.16 3.83
C ASN A 54 -7.68 -9.50 4.25
N TYR A 55 -7.69 -10.50 3.36
CA TYR A 55 -7.06 -11.79 3.64
C TYR A 55 -5.58 -11.67 4.01
N VAL A 56 -4.84 -10.81 3.29
CA VAL A 56 -3.42 -10.54 3.59
C VAL A 56 -3.24 -9.87 4.95
N ILE A 57 -4.12 -8.91 5.31
CA ILE A 57 -4.08 -8.21 6.59
C ILE A 57 -4.40 -9.18 7.74
N ASP A 58 -5.44 -10.00 7.61
CA ASP A 58 -5.85 -10.96 8.65
C ASP A 58 -4.70 -11.96 8.93
N GLU A 59 -4.06 -12.49 7.88
CA GLU A 59 -2.89 -13.37 8.02
C GLU A 59 -1.68 -12.65 8.66
N PHE A 60 -1.55 -11.34 8.43
CA PHE A 60 -0.57 -10.47 9.10
C PHE A 60 -0.96 -10.09 10.51
N GLU A 61 -2.19 -10.29 10.96
CA GLU A 61 -2.57 -10.20 12.37
C GLU A 61 -2.27 -11.53 13.08
N ASP A 62 -2.45 -12.68 12.40
CA ASP A 62 -2.33 -14.03 13.01
C ASP A 62 -0.91 -14.62 13.11
N SER A 63 0.00 -14.32 12.19
CA SER A 63 1.42 -14.76 12.29
C SER A 63 2.19 -14.38 13.59
N ASN A 64 3.24 -15.13 13.95
CA ASN A 64 3.96 -14.97 15.23
C ASN A 64 4.82 -13.71 15.33
N HIS A 65 4.88 -13.13 16.53
CA HIS A 65 5.73 -11.99 16.87
C HIS A 65 7.22 -12.38 16.87
N GLN A 66 8.08 -11.48 16.40
CA GLN A 66 9.52 -11.58 16.62
C GLN A 66 9.96 -10.46 17.55
N ILE A 67 10.79 -10.79 18.54
CA ILE A 67 11.30 -9.79 19.47
C ILE A 67 12.46 -9.06 18.79
N GLU A 68 12.15 -8.01 18.04
CA GLU A 68 13.15 -7.10 17.48
C GLU A 68 13.00 -5.69 18.06
N HIS A 69 14.13 -5.09 18.41
CA HIS A 69 14.19 -3.72 18.91
C HIS A 69 14.21 -2.74 17.75
N PHE A 70 13.30 -1.77 17.78
CA PHE A 70 13.28 -0.72 16.77
C PHE A 70 13.12 0.67 17.36
N SER A 71 13.50 1.68 16.58
CA SER A 71 13.24 3.10 16.84
C SER A 71 12.57 3.74 15.63
N VAL A 72 11.51 4.52 15.85
CA VAL A 72 10.84 5.30 14.80
C VAL A 72 11.73 6.44 14.32
N VAL A 73 11.98 6.50 13.01
CA VAL A 73 12.82 7.52 12.38
C VAL A 73 11.95 8.65 11.84
N GLU A 74 10.96 8.31 11.01
CA GLU A 74 10.05 9.28 10.40
C GLU A 74 8.71 8.65 10.01
N SER A 75 7.67 9.49 9.92
CA SER A 75 6.39 9.08 9.33
C SER A 75 6.45 9.22 7.81
N LYS A 76 6.03 8.19 7.09
CA LYS A 76 5.92 8.20 5.63
C LYS A 76 4.53 8.61 5.14
N ASN A 77 3.63 8.97 6.06
CA ASN A 77 2.28 9.38 5.72
C ASN A 77 2.23 10.71 4.94
N SER A 78 3.21 11.60 5.08
CA SER A 78 3.23 12.86 4.32
C SER A 78 3.54 12.67 2.82
N GLU A 79 4.16 11.55 2.45
CA GLU A 79 4.49 11.24 1.06
C GLU A 79 3.25 10.85 0.22
N PHE A 80 2.10 10.62 0.88
CA PHE A 80 0.83 10.25 0.25
C PHE A 80 0.33 11.25 -0.81
N LEU A 81 0.49 12.55 -0.56
CA LEU A 81 0.07 13.60 -1.50
C LEU A 81 0.91 13.59 -2.79
N ALA A 82 2.22 13.39 -2.67
CA ALA A 82 3.10 13.28 -3.83
C ALA A 82 2.74 12.06 -4.68
N PHE A 83 2.42 10.93 -4.04
CA PHE A 83 1.92 9.73 -4.72
C PHE A 83 0.64 10.00 -5.51
N ILE A 84 -0.37 10.63 -4.89
CA ILE A 84 -1.63 10.96 -5.56
C ILE A 84 -1.38 11.85 -6.78
N ILE A 85 -0.51 12.86 -6.67
CA ILE A 85 -0.18 13.75 -7.79
C ILE A 85 0.47 12.97 -8.93
N VAL A 86 1.45 12.12 -8.67
CA VAL A 86 2.10 11.29 -9.70
C VAL A 86 1.09 10.36 -10.39
N TYR A 87 0.10 9.86 -9.65
CA TYR A 87 -0.97 9.02 -10.20
C TYR A 87 -2.06 9.80 -10.93
N LEU A 88 -2.29 11.08 -10.65
CA LEU A 88 -3.39 11.85 -11.27
C LEU A 88 -2.92 12.75 -12.41
N VAL A 89 -1.68 13.24 -12.39
CA VAL A 89 -1.14 14.16 -13.42
C VAL A 89 -1.24 13.60 -14.84
N PRO A 90 -0.95 12.32 -15.12
CA PRO A 90 -1.09 11.75 -16.47
C PRO A 90 -2.53 11.78 -17.02
N PHE A 91 -3.51 12.12 -16.18
CA PHE A 91 -4.94 12.14 -16.53
C PHE A 91 -5.49 13.54 -16.78
N PHE A 92 -4.76 14.57 -16.34
CA PHE A 92 -5.17 15.95 -16.60
C PHE A 92 -4.84 16.33 -18.05
N GLY A 93 -5.88 16.62 -18.83
CA GLY A 93 -5.75 17.21 -20.17
C GLY A 93 -5.86 16.23 -21.34
N PHE A 94 -5.97 14.92 -21.11
CA PHE A 94 -6.14 13.95 -22.19
C PHE A 94 -7.62 13.60 -22.44
N THR A 95 -7.99 13.54 -23.72
CA THR A 95 -9.26 12.97 -24.15
C THR A 95 -9.18 11.45 -24.06
N PRO A 96 -10.13 10.78 -23.38
CA PRO A 96 -10.17 9.34 -23.29
C PRO A 96 -10.35 8.75 -24.69
N ASP A 97 -9.32 8.06 -25.17
CA ASP A 97 -9.33 7.28 -26.41
C ASP A 97 -8.61 5.94 -26.20
N THR A 98 -8.69 5.05 -27.19
CA THR A 98 -8.08 3.72 -27.11
C THR A 98 -6.55 3.77 -26.97
N ARG A 99 -5.90 4.81 -27.52
CA ARG A 99 -4.43 4.96 -27.44
C ARG A 99 -3.99 5.35 -26.04
N LEU A 100 -4.73 6.26 -25.40
CA LEU A 100 -4.52 6.61 -23.99
C LEU A 100 -4.69 5.36 -23.12
N PHE A 101 -5.73 4.55 -23.35
CA PHE A 101 -5.94 3.31 -22.62
C PHE A 101 -4.75 2.34 -22.74
N ILE A 102 -4.24 2.12 -23.96
CA ILE A 102 -3.06 1.27 -24.19
C ILE A 102 -1.81 1.84 -23.50
N ALA A 103 -1.56 3.16 -23.63
CA ALA A 103 -0.43 3.82 -22.98
C ALA A 103 -0.46 3.65 -21.45
N LEU A 104 -1.66 3.71 -20.86
CA LEU A 104 -1.86 3.51 -19.43
C LEU A 104 -1.60 2.07 -18.99
N ILE A 105 -1.98 1.07 -19.78
CA ILE A 105 -1.65 -0.33 -19.50
C ILE A 105 -0.12 -0.51 -19.49
N VAL A 106 0.58 0.03 -20.49
CA VAL A 106 2.05 -0.05 -20.57
C VAL A 106 2.69 0.65 -19.37
N PHE A 107 2.22 1.84 -19.02
CA PHE A 107 2.71 2.60 -17.87
C PHE A 107 2.46 1.86 -16.54
N PHE A 108 1.28 1.28 -16.37
CA PHE A 108 0.93 0.46 -15.21
C PHE A 108 1.86 -0.74 -15.05
N ILE A 109 2.15 -1.46 -16.15
CA ILE A 109 3.08 -2.60 -16.13
C ILE A 109 4.49 -2.13 -15.72
N PHE A 110 4.96 -1.02 -16.31
CA PHE A 110 6.27 -0.45 -15.99
C PHE A 110 6.38 -0.06 -14.51
N LEU A 111 5.39 0.66 -13.98
CA LEU A 111 5.35 1.01 -12.58
C LEU A 111 5.25 -0.23 -11.68
N GLY A 112 4.52 -1.27 -12.08
CA GLY A 112 4.46 -2.53 -11.35
C GLY A 112 5.81 -3.20 -11.17
N PHE A 113 6.64 -3.22 -12.21
CA PHE A 113 8.00 -3.74 -12.09
C PHE A 113 8.85 -2.96 -11.10
N ILE A 114 8.76 -1.62 -11.11
CA ILE A 114 9.49 -0.77 -10.15
C ILE A 114 8.97 -1.01 -8.73
N TYR A 115 7.65 -1.06 -8.56
CA TYR A 115 6.99 -1.09 -7.26
C TYR A 115 7.26 -2.41 -6.51
N ILE A 116 7.30 -3.55 -7.21
CA ILE A 116 7.51 -4.87 -6.59
C ILE A 116 8.98 -5.11 -6.21
N LYS A 117 9.90 -4.42 -6.91
CA LYS A 117 11.34 -4.48 -6.67
C LYS A 117 11.79 -3.59 -5.52
N THR A 118 10.95 -2.67 -5.05
CA THR A 118 11.26 -1.76 -3.94
C THR A 118 10.44 -2.10 -2.69
N PRO A 119 10.93 -1.77 -1.48
CA PRO A 119 10.15 -1.88 -0.25
C PRO A 119 9.01 -0.85 -0.15
N LEU A 120 8.91 0.07 -1.11
CA LEU A 120 7.86 1.09 -1.18
C LEU A 120 6.45 0.47 -1.31
N PHE A 121 6.34 -0.84 -1.51
CA PHE A 121 5.06 -1.52 -1.69
C PHE A 121 4.07 -1.30 -0.53
N CYS A 122 4.57 -1.09 0.68
CA CYS A 122 3.74 -0.83 1.86
C CYS A 122 3.35 0.65 2.02
N ILE A 123 3.99 1.59 1.31
CA ILE A 123 3.64 3.01 1.35
C ILE A 123 2.43 3.23 0.43
N ASN A 124 1.24 2.90 0.94
CA ASN A 124 0.00 3.05 0.18
C ASN A 124 -1.00 3.91 0.97
N PRO A 125 -1.43 5.07 0.42
CA PRO A 125 -2.38 5.95 1.11
C PRO A 125 -3.73 5.28 1.38
N LEU A 126 -4.15 4.31 0.55
CA LEU A 126 -5.41 3.59 0.75
C LEU A 126 -5.36 2.61 1.93
N LEU A 127 -4.17 2.11 2.28
CA LEU A 127 -3.99 1.32 3.51
C LEU A 127 -4.25 2.17 4.76
N ASN A 128 -3.80 3.43 4.75
CA ASN A 128 -4.12 4.38 5.81
C ASN A 128 -5.60 4.79 5.77
N LEU A 129 -6.11 5.15 4.60
CA LEU A 129 -7.46 5.69 4.44
C LEU A 129 -8.57 4.67 4.77
N ILE A 130 -8.41 3.42 4.32
CA ILE A 130 -9.45 2.39 4.44
C ILE A 130 -9.27 1.56 5.72
N TRP A 131 -8.02 1.22 6.07
CA TRP A 131 -7.73 0.33 7.22
C TRP A 131 -7.06 1.03 8.41
N GLY A 132 -6.72 2.33 8.31
CA GLY A 132 -6.12 3.08 9.41
C GLY A 132 -4.64 2.80 9.66
N TYR A 133 -3.94 2.12 8.76
CA TYR A 133 -2.52 1.81 8.95
C TYR A 133 -1.64 3.02 8.67
N ASN A 134 -0.85 3.40 9.66
CA ASN A 134 0.24 4.35 9.53
C ASN A 134 1.52 3.64 9.11
N ILE A 135 2.29 4.28 8.23
CA ILE A 135 3.59 3.77 7.80
C ILE A 135 4.71 4.63 8.38
N TYR A 136 5.68 3.98 9.01
CA TYR A 136 6.87 4.61 9.54
C TYR A 136 8.13 3.99 8.96
N GLU A 137 9.16 4.80 8.73
CA GLU A 137 10.53 4.30 8.62
C GLU A 137 11.05 4.02 10.03
N ILE A 138 11.60 2.84 10.24
CA ILE A 138 12.17 2.39 11.50
C ILE A 138 13.60 1.90 11.33
N ASN A 139 14.38 2.04 12.39
CA ASN A 139 15.70 1.42 12.48
C ASN A 139 15.61 0.20 13.40
N ILE A 140 15.99 -0.96 12.89
CA ILE A 140 16.03 -2.21 13.64
C ILE A 140 17.46 -2.48 14.10
N LYS A 141 17.63 -2.71 15.40
CA LYS A 141 18.93 -3.06 15.99
C LYS A 141 19.07 -4.57 16.10
N LYS A 142 20.08 -5.12 15.42
CA LYS A 142 20.46 -6.54 15.52
C LYS A 142 21.93 -6.64 15.91
N GLY A 143 22.19 -6.78 17.21
CA GLY A 143 23.53 -6.68 17.77
C GLY A 143 24.09 -5.26 17.61
N LYS A 144 25.26 -5.14 16.96
CA LYS A 144 25.88 -3.83 16.65
C LYS A 144 25.40 -3.20 15.34
N ALA A 145 24.70 -3.95 14.50
CA ALA A 145 24.23 -3.47 13.20
C ALA A 145 22.84 -2.83 13.31
N VAL A 146 22.64 -1.78 12.52
CA VAL A 146 21.35 -1.07 12.39
C VAL A 146 20.88 -1.20 10.94
N TYR A 147 19.66 -1.66 10.75
CA TYR A 147 19.04 -1.82 9.44
C TYR A 147 17.80 -0.94 9.33
N LYS A 148 17.57 -0.36 8.15
CA LYS A 148 16.34 0.37 7.85
C LYS A 148 15.25 -0.60 7.44
N ALA A 149 14.03 -0.35 7.92
CA ALA A 149 12.84 -1.09 7.56
C ALA A 149 11.61 -0.18 7.63
N PHE A 150 10.48 -0.66 7.13
CA PHE A 150 9.19 -0.01 7.27
C PHE A 150 8.32 -0.73 8.31
N LEU A 151 7.56 0.04 9.08
CA LEU A 151 6.61 -0.45 10.06
C LEU A 151 5.20 -0.02 9.67
N LEU A 152 4.28 -0.98 9.57
CA LEU A 152 2.85 -0.74 9.51
C LEU A 152 2.25 -0.93 10.90
N THR A 153 1.46 0.04 11.34
CA THR A 153 0.73 -0.03 12.61
C THR A 153 -0.52 0.84 12.58
N LYS A 154 -1.60 0.41 13.23
CA LYS A 154 -2.80 1.24 13.41
C LYS A 154 -2.58 2.41 14.38
N GLN A 155 -1.41 2.47 15.03
CA GLN A 155 -1.13 3.45 16.08
C GLN A 155 -0.31 4.62 15.59
N GLU A 156 -0.56 5.78 16.19
CA GLU A 156 0.29 6.94 16.02
C GLU A 156 1.51 6.81 16.92
N LEU A 157 2.69 6.72 16.32
CA LEU A 157 3.95 6.59 17.05
C LEU A 157 4.71 7.92 16.97
N PRO A 158 5.15 8.49 18.11
CA PRO A 158 6.00 9.67 18.08
C PRO A 158 7.38 9.32 17.52
N LEU A 159 8.04 10.31 16.92
CA LEU A 159 9.41 10.16 16.44
C LEU A 159 10.34 9.78 17.60
N GLY A 160 11.28 8.86 17.34
CA GLY A 160 12.17 8.32 18.37
C GLY A 160 11.50 7.33 19.33
N HIS A 161 10.22 6.98 19.14
CA HIS A 161 9.57 5.92 19.92
C HIS A 161 10.35 4.62 19.77
N ASN A 162 10.65 3.99 20.91
CA ASN A 162 11.34 2.70 20.96
C ASN A 162 10.39 1.67 21.51
N ALA A 163 10.18 0.58 20.77
CA ALA A 163 9.41 -0.55 21.24
C ALA A 163 10.10 -1.87 20.89
N ARG A 164 9.53 -2.94 21.44
CA ARG A 164 9.92 -4.32 21.20
C ARG A 164 8.69 -5.04 20.63
N ASP A 165 8.90 -6.25 20.14
CA ASP A 165 7.84 -7.14 19.65
C ASP A 165 7.17 -6.64 18.36
N VAL A 166 7.95 -6.65 17.29
CA VAL A 166 7.46 -6.42 15.93
C VAL A 166 7.42 -7.71 15.14
N LYS A 167 6.42 -7.81 14.29
CA LYS A 167 6.18 -8.99 13.48
C LYS A 167 6.72 -8.77 12.08
N ARG A 168 7.67 -9.59 11.68
CA ARG A 168 8.31 -9.46 10.36
C ARG A 168 7.39 -10.00 9.26
N ILE A 169 6.94 -9.13 8.37
CA ILE A 169 6.14 -9.49 7.19
C ILE A 169 7.04 -9.91 6.03
N SER A 170 8.06 -9.09 5.76
CA SER A 170 9.02 -9.31 4.67
C SER A 170 10.41 -8.89 5.12
N ASN A 171 11.39 -8.96 4.21
CA ASN A 171 12.77 -8.66 4.58
C ASN A 171 12.97 -7.26 5.17
N GLU A 172 12.15 -6.29 4.73
CA GLU A 172 12.27 -4.86 5.03
C GLU A 172 10.96 -4.27 5.56
N VAL A 173 9.95 -5.09 5.85
CA VAL A 173 8.62 -4.63 6.29
C VAL A 173 8.16 -5.41 7.50
N TYR A 174 7.70 -4.66 8.49
CA TYR A 174 7.28 -5.14 9.80
C TYR A 174 5.88 -4.63 10.12
N TRP A 175 5.20 -5.39 10.96
CA TRP A 175 3.88 -5.12 11.50
C TRP A 175 4.00 -4.96 13.01
N GLY A 176 3.25 -4.04 13.59
CA GLY A 176 3.25 -3.86 15.04
C GLY A 176 1.90 -3.41 15.57
N GLU A 177 1.43 -4.11 16.60
CA GLU A 177 0.39 -3.63 17.51
C GLU A 177 1.03 -3.33 18.86
N PHE A 178 1.14 -2.05 19.19
CA PHE A 178 1.69 -1.66 20.48
C PHE A 178 0.54 -1.38 21.45
N LYS A 179 0.79 -1.31 22.76
CA LYS A 179 -0.14 -0.67 23.68
C LYS A 179 0.50 0.65 24.06
N LEU A 180 0.06 1.74 23.44
CA LEU A 180 0.50 3.06 23.88
C LEU A 180 0.00 3.27 25.33
N PRO A 181 0.84 3.76 26.24
CA PRO A 181 0.34 4.22 27.53
C PRO A 181 -0.69 5.32 27.27
N LYS A 182 -1.89 5.20 27.88
CA LYS A 182 -2.91 6.25 27.81
C LYS A 182 -2.25 7.59 28.14
N LYS A 183 -2.37 8.57 27.26
CA LYS A 183 -2.09 9.97 27.60
C LYS A 183 -2.98 10.31 28.81
N SER A 184 -2.34 10.47 29.98
CA SER A 184 -2.94 10.98 31.21
C SER A 184 -3.33 12.44 31.05
#